data_AF-A0A954ZYN2-F1
#
_entry.id   AF-A0A954ZYN2-F1
#
_cell.length_a   1.000
_cell.length_b   1.000
_cell.length_c   1.000
_cell.angle_alpha   90.00
_cell.angle_beta   90.00
_cell.angle_gamma   90.00
#
_symmetry.space_group_name_H-M   'P 1'
#
loop_
_entity.id
_entity.type
_entity.pdbx_description
1 polymer ?
#
loop_
_entity_poly.entity_id
_entity_poly.type
_entity_poly.pdbx_seq_one_letter_code
_entity_poly.pdbx_strand_id
1 'polypeptide(L)'
;MVPGAHTSSQRIGQPTDATSNRTMPPKWLIIVLCALGIGMRVHHFDSPPIGHHQWRQSDTASVSRNMMQGDGSLWRPTMDWRGDGDGAVEMEFPLYQAAVATLYSILDVHHWIPRLCSVAANLLSVWIVFLLVRRISDDATAAWTACTLIVLPLYAFFGRAIQPEAWMVCAFVCSVYCFLRWSQTQRMAWFTCAAGATALAILLKLPSVVVGLPLLGIAMHRFGWRFLTRPMLWVFAIISLGLPVVWYTHAHQIGIASGNSFGIARSDKWLAFSTLARPGFYANVFVGKIAEDHLAIVGVPLALLGMVVCKRKGQEWILALWMVAMLVHIAFIAVGHSVHDYYQLPMTIPLAFYIGRFLARSRWTVQSPKLGHVLVIVLACTSMYTIAKLYRKERPQRASSVTLAEAIARATTADDLVVIVDGYPSGDPAVLYLADRKGWILPFDAIAPEAVRTFADRGAVIIASDLSMLRSAEAVERVRALGAAGEVVESTERVFVVRVGP
;
A
#
# COMPACT_ATOMS: atom_id res chain seq x y z
N MET A 1 -17.15 43.90 -54.02
CA MET A 1 -17.19 42.45 -54.31
C MET A 1 -16.10 41.79 -53.49
N VAL A 2 -16.48 40.96 -52.53
CA VAL A 2 -15.57 40.25 -51.60
C VAL A 2 -15.53 38.77 -52.02
N PRO A 3 -14.35 38.14 -52.20
CA PRO A 3 -14.28 36.70 -52.41
C PRO A 3 -14.41 35.96 -51.07
N GLY A 4 -15.33 34.99 -51.02
CA GLY A 4 -15.66 34.20 -49.84
C GLY A 4 -14.60 33.17 -49.46
N ALA A 5 -14.31 33.09 -48.17
CA ALA A 5 -13.50 32.04 -47.56
C ALA A 5 -14.39 30.80 -47.29
N HIS A 6 -14.12 29.69 -47.99
CA HIS A 6 -14.69 28.39 -47.66
C HIS A 6 -13.96 27.79 -46.46
N THR A 7 -14.65 27.74 -45.30
CA THR A 7 -14.25 26.92 -44.15
C THR A 7 -14.72 25.48 -44.37
N SER A 8 -13.77 24.57 -44.55
CA SER A 8 -14.01 23.13 -44.61
C SER A 8 -14.36 22.60 -43.22
N SER A 9 -15.66 22.42 -42.97
CA SER A 9 -16.11 21.63 -41.82
C SER A 9 -15.76 20.15 -42.07
N GLN A 10 -14.67 19.69 -41.43
CA GLN A 10 -14.41 18.25 -41.32
C GLN A 10 -15.54 17.63 -40.48
N ARG A 11 -16.53 17.05 -41.17
CA ARG A 11 -17.46 16.11 -40.55
C ARG A 11 -16.64 14.97 -39.97
N ILE A 12 -16.72 14.86 -38.65
CA ILE A 12 -16.22 13.73 -37.87
C ILE A 12 -16.83 12.46 -38.48
N GLY A 13 -15.98 11.64 -39.09
CA GLY A 13 -16.39 10.35 -39.65
C GLY A 13 -17.10 9.52 -38.58
N GLN A 14 -18.26 8.99 -38.95
CA GLN A 14 -18.92 7.90 -38.22
C GLN A 14 -17.93 6.73 -38.06
N PRO A 15 -17.91 6.03 -36.92
CA PRO A 15 -17.04 4.88 -36.75
C PRO A 15 -17.49 3.78 -37.73
N THR A 16 -16.62 3.44 -38.66
CA THR A 16 -16.79 2.26 -39.52
C THR A 16 -16.81 0.99 -38.66
N ASP A 17 -17.73 0.09 -39.02
CA ASP A 17 -18.04 -1.17 -38.36
C ASP A 17 -16.84 -2.11 -38.17
N ALA A 18 -16.24 -2.07 -36.99
CA ALA A 18 -15.42 -3.16 -36.42
C ALA A 18 -15.92 -3.51 -35.00
N THR A 19 -17.24 -3.60 -34.85
CA THR A 19 -17.95 -3.74 -33.56
C THR A 19 -18.26 -5.18 -33.15
N SER A 20 -18.06 -6.21 -33.99
CA SER A 20 -18.81 -7.45 -33.79
C SER A 20 -18.25 -8.52 -32.85
N ASN A 21 -16.98 -8.48 -32.42
CA ASN A 21 -16.40 -9.62 -31.69
C ASN A 21 -15.72 -9.21 -30.37
N ARG A 22 -16.53 -8.94 -29.33
CA ARG A 22 -16.06 -8.76 -27.94
C ARG A 22 -16.88 -9.61 -26.99
N THR A 23 -16.23 -10.12 -25.96
CA THR A 23 -16.88 -10.98 -24.97
C THR A 23 -17.07 -10.24 -23.65
N MET A 24 -18.33 -10.03 -23.29
CA MET A 24 -18.69 -9.57 -21.95
C MET A 24 -18.61 -10.73 -20.95
N PRO A 25 -18.12 -10.51 -19.72
CA PRO A 25 -18.34 -11.49 -18.65
C PRO A 25 -19.85 -11.56 -18.35
N PRO A 26 -20.42 -12.76 -18.16
CA PRO A 26 -21.83 -12.90 -17.84
C PRO A 26 -22.10 -12.38 -16.42
N LYS A 27 -23.32 -11.87 -16.18
CA LYS A 27 -23.69 -11.24 -14.89
C LYS A 27 -23.42 -12.14 -13.67
N TRP A 28 -23.70 -13.44 -13.78
CA TRP A 28 -23.45 -14.39 -12.69
C TRP A 28 -21.97 -14.46 -12.32
N LEU A 29 -21.06 -14.41 -13.30
CA LEU A 29 -19.61 -14.47 -13.07
C LEU A 29 -19.12 -13.21 -12.37
N ILE A 30 -19.65 -12.04 -12.75
CA ILE A 30 -19.36 -10.78 -12.07
C ILE A 30 -19.79 -10.88 -10.60
N ILE A 31 -21.01 -11.35 -10.33
CA ILE A 31 -21.52 -11.52 -8.96
C ILE A 31 -20.62 -12.46 -8.16
N VAL A 32 -20.25 -13.61 -8.72
CA VAL A 32 -19.36 -14.59 -8.06
C VAL A 32 -17.98 -13.99 -7.76
N LEU A 33 -17.35 -13.31 -8.73
CA LEU A 33 -16.03 -12.71 -8.52
C LEU A 33 -16.08 -11.51 -7.56
N CYS A 34 -17.16 -10.75 -7.54
CA CYS A 34 -17.37 -9.70 -6.54
C CYS A 34 -17.54 -10.30 -5.14
N ALA A 35 -18.37 -11.34 -5.00
CA ALA A 35 -18.57 -12.04 -3.73
C ALA A 35 -17.25 -12.66 -3.23
N LEU A 36 -16.48 -13.30 -4.11
CA LEU A 36 -15.16 -13.82 -3.80
C LEU A 36 -14.18 -12.69 -3.43
N GLY A 37 -14.15 -11.62 -4.21
CA GLY A 37 -13.36 -10.40 -3.98
C GLY A 37 -13.57 -9.82 -2.59
N ILE A 38 -14.82 -9.68 -2.19
CA ILE A 38 -15.22 -9.20 -0.85
C ILE A 38 -14.86 -10.26 0.20
N GLY A 39 -15.16 -11.54 -0.05
CA GLY A 39 -14.83 -12.67 0.82
C GLY A 39 -13.33 -12.72 1.20
N MET A 40 -12.45 -12.49 0.22
CA MET A 40 -11.01 -12.42 0.43
C MET A 40 -10.57 -11.26 1.33
N ARG A 41 -11.38 -10.21 1.47
CA ARG A 41 -11.06 -9.02 2.30
C ARG A 41 -11.66 -9.08 3.70
N VAL A 42 -12.67 -9.92 3.93
CA VAL A 42 -13.33 -10.10 5.25
C VAL A 42 -12.79 -11.28 6.05
N HIS A 43 -11.92 -12.11 5.47
CA HIS A 43 -11.26 -13.16 6.22
C HIS A 43 -10.40 -12.56 7.35
N HIS A 44 -10.55 -13.06 8.58
CA HIS A 44 -9.86 -12.56 9.78
C HIS A 44 -10.03 -11.03 9.98
N PHE A 45 -11.24 -10.52 9.72
CA PHE A 45 -11.47 -9.08 9.61
C PHE A 45 -11.09 -8.29 10.87
N ASP A 46 -11.26 -8.85 12.06
CA ASP A 46 -10.94 -8.19 13.33
C ASP A 46 -9.66 -8.72 13.99
N SER A 47 -8.87 -9.52 13.27
CA SER A 47 -7.59 -9.98 13.82
C SER A 47 -6.63 -8.80 14.01
N PRO A 48 -5.82 -8.80 15.10
CA PRO A 48 -4.79 -7.80 15.31
C PRO A 48 -3.82 -7.70 14.13
N PRO A 49 -3.01 -6.62 14.03
CA PRO A 49 -1.99 -6.47 13.00
C PRO A 49 -0.83 -7.44 13.25
N ILE A 50 -1.05 -8.71 12.92
CA ILE A 50 -0.07 -9.80 12.98
C ILE A 50 0.15 -10.38 11.57
N GLY A 51 1.30 -11.02 11.34
CA GLY A 51 1.62 -11.67 10.08
C GLY A 51 2.35 -10.77 9.08
N HIS A 52 1.92 -10.78 7.82
CA HIS A 52 2.64 -10.08 6.74
C HIS A 52 2.55 -8.55 6.92
N HIS A 53 3.70 -7.87 6.90
CA HIS A 53 3.82 -6.44 7.24
C HIS A 53 3.19 -6.04 8.58
N GLN A 54 3.25 -6.92 9.59
CA GLN A 54 2.74 -6.60 10.93
C GLN A 54 3.39 -5.36 11.55
N TRP A 55 4.70 -5.17 11.35
CA TRP A 55 5.44 -3.97 11.73
C TRP A 55 4.70 -2.70 11.27
N ARG A 56 4.44 -2.59 9.97
CA ARG A 56 3.86 -1.39 9.37
C ARG A 56 2.39 -1.19 9.70
N GLN A 57 1.64 -2.29 9.81
CA GLN A 57 0.25 -2.24 10.24
C GLN A 57 0.14 -1.78 11.69
N SER A 58 1.05 -2.23 12.55
CA SER A 58 1.12 -1.82 13.96
C SER A 58 1.53 -0.37 14.11
N ASP A 59 2.55 0.11 13.38
CA ASP A 59 2.92 1.54 13.34
C ASP A 59 1.73 2.42 12.94
N THR A 60 0.99 1.99 11.92
CA THR A 60 -0.17 2.74 11.43
C THR A 60 -1.28 2.78 12.48
N ALA A 61 -1.56 1.64 13.11
CA ALA A 61 -2.57 1.52 14.14
C ALA A 61 -2.21 2.26 15.44
N SER A 62 -0.92 2.26 15.84
CA SER A 62 -0.43 2.98 17.01
C SER A 62 -0.60 4.49 16.82
N VAL A 63 -0.24 5.03 15.65
CA VAL A 63 -0.41 6.48 15.38
C VAL A 63 -1.89 6.87 15.47
N SER A 64 -2.80 6.05 14.94
CA SER A 64 -4.25 6.28 15.08
C SER A 64 -4.72 6.25 16.54
N ARG A 65 -4.26 5.27 17.33
CA ARG A 65 -4.60 5.16 18.75
C ARG A 65 -4.07 6.35 19.54
N ASN A 66 -2.82 6.74 19.32
CA ASN A 66 -2.19 7.87 20.01
C ASN A 66 -2.95 9.17 19.72
N MET A 67 -3.28 9.43 18.45
CA MET A 67 -4.13 10.59 18.10
C MET A 67 -5.49 10.58 18.79
N MET A 68 -6.14 9.41 18.90
CA MET A 68 -7.42 9.27 19.60
C MET A 68 -7.29 9.55 21.10
N GLN A 69 -6.18 9.11 21.71
CA GLN A 69 -5.86 9.33 23.12
C GLN A 69 -5.38 10.77 23.43
N GLY A 70 -5.32 11.66 22.43
CA GLY A 70 -4.80 13.02 22.57
C GLY A 70 -3.27 13.12 22.58
N ASP A 71 -2.59 12.00 22.35
CA ASP A 71 -1.14 11.89 22.21
C ASP A 71 -0.74 12.06 20.74
N GLY A 72 -0.58 13.32 20.32
CA GLY A 72 -0.25 13.66 18.94
C GLY A 72 -1.43 14.22 18.15
N SER A 73 -1.15 14.65 16.93
CA SER A 73 -2.13 15.30 16.05
C SER A 73 -1.81 15.06 14.58
N LEU A 74 -2.71 15.47 13.68
CA LEU A 74 -2.48 15.44 12.23
C LEU A 74 -1.15 16.12 11.82
N TRP A 75 -0.75 17.17 12.53
CA TRP A 75 0.47 17.94 12.25
C TRP A 75 1.70 17.44 12.99
N ARG A 76 1.53 16.60 14.00
CA ARG A 76 2.61 16.04 14.80
C ARG A 76 2.21 14.64 15.28
N PRO A 77 2.27 13.63 14.40
CA PRO A 77 1.93 12.26 14.74
C PRO A 77 2.97 11.68 15.71
N THR A 78 2.54 10.76 16.58
CA THR A 78 3.42 10.06 17.53
C THR A 78 3.31 8.54 17.41
N MET A 79 4.36 7.82 17.81
CA MET A 79 4.47 6.35 17.71
C MET A 79 4.79 5.69 19.05
N ASP A 80 4.77 4.36 19.12
CA ASP A 80 4.92 3.65 20.40
C ASP A 80 6.36 3.32 20.77
N TRP A 81 7.24 3.15 19.78
CA TRP A 81 8.67 2.88 19.98
C TRP A 81 9.48 4.16 20.27
N ARG A 82 8.97 5.00 21.17
CA ARG A 82 9.52 6.34 21.47
C ARG A 82 10.49 6.40 22.64
N GLY A 83 10.66 5.29 23.36
CA GLY A 83 11.31 5.29 24.66
C GLY A 83 10.56 6.15 25.68
N ASP A 84 11.31 6.97 26.39
CA ASP A 84 10.89 8.04 27.31
C ASP A 84 10.67 9.39 26.59
N GLY A 85 10.82 9.43 25.28
CA GLY A 85 10.67 10.65 24.47
C GLY A 85 9.22 11.01 24.14
N ASP A 86 9.06 12.15 23.48
CA ASP A 86 7.74 12.70 23.10
C ASP A 86 7.01 11.92 21.99
N GLY A 87 7.70 10.97 21.34
CA GLY A 87 7.17 10.09 20.30
C GLY A 87 6.91 10.70 18.94
N ALA A 88 7.19 11.98 18.71
CA ALA A 88 6.96 12.61 17.42
C ALA A 88 7.76 11.90 16.32
N VAL A 89 7.17 11.66 15.14
CA VAL A 89 7.79 10.83 14.09
C VAL A 89 7.67 11.43 12.68
N GLU A 90 8.74 11.35 11.90
CA GLU A 90 8.69 11.61 10.45
C GLU A 90 7.91 10.49 9.74
N MET A 91 6.77 10.84 9.15
CA MET A 91 5.93 9.91 8.39
C MET A 91 5.17 10.59 7.23
N GLU A 92 4.50 9.79 6.40
CA GLU A 92 3.61 10.31 5.36
C GLU A 92 2.43 11.05 6.00
N PHE A 93 1.67 11.83 5.22
CA PHE A 93 0.60 12.64 5.78
C PHE A 93 -0.44 11.76 6.46
N PRO A 94 -0.69 11.93 7.78
CA PRO A 94 -1.40 10.94 8.58
C PRO A 94 -2.93 11.05 8.43
N LEU A 95 -3.44 11.29 7.22
CA LEU A 95 -4.87 11.46 6.98
C LEU A 95 -5.64 10.15 7.20
N TYR A 96 -5.07 9.02 6.77
CA TYR A 96 -5.66 7.70 7.05
C TYR A 96 -5.74 7.49 8.56
N GLN A 97 -4.66 7.80 9.27
CA GLN A 97 -4.56 7.60 10.70
C GLN A 97 -5.53 8.49 11.48
N ALA A 98 -5.67 9.76 11.09
CA ALA A 98 -6.61 10.70 11.68
C ALA A 98 -8.08 10.30 11.42
N ALA A 99 -8.40 9.78 10.23
CA ALA A 99 -9.72 9.25 9.94
C ALA A 99 -10.05 8.04 10.82
N VAL A 100 -9.10 7.12 11.00
CA VAL A 100 -9.24 5.97 11.90
C VAL A 100 -9.34 6.43 13.36
N ALA A 101 -8.54 7.38 13.79
CA ALA A 101 -8.59 7.96 15.14
C ALA A 101 -9.97 8.54 15.46
N THR A 102 -10.56 9.29 14.50
CA THR A 102 -11.91 9.84 14.61
C THR A 102 -12.95 8.73 14.81
N LEU A 103 -12.82 7.60 14.08
CA LEU A 103 -13.73 6.47 14.23
C LEU A 103 -13.51 5.73 15.54
N TYR A 104 -12.27 5.58 16.00
CA TYR A 104 -11.95 5.01 17.32
C TYR A 104 -12.57 5.84 18.46
N SER A 105 -12.63 7.17 18.36
CA SER A 105 -13.30 8.00 19.37
C SER A 105 -14.81 7.79 19.45
N ILE A 106 -15.43 7.18 18.43
CA ILE A 106 -16.88 6.97 18.34
C ILE A 106 -17.25 5.50 18.62
N LEU A 107 -16.40 4.56 18.19
CA LEU A 107 -16.68 3.13 18.13
C LEU A 107 -15.73 2.29 18.99
N ASP A 108 -14.86 2.92 19.78
CA ASP A 108 -13.73 2.30 20.48
C ASP A 108 -12.69 1.65 19.54
N VAL A 109 -11.60 1.13 20.12
CA VAL A 109 -10.49 0.54 19.37
C VAL A 109 -10.83 -0.88 18.95
N HIS A 110 -11.17 -1.05 17.67
CA HIS A 110 -11.32 -2.36 17.03
C HIS A 110 -10.54 -2.45 15.72
N HIS A 111 -9.86 -3.58 15.48
CA HIS A 111 -8.99 -3.76 14.31
C HIS A 111 -9.77 -3.82 13.00
N TRP A 112 -11.07 -4.16 13.04
CA TRP A 112 -11.92 -4.13 11.86
C TRP A 112 -12.15 -2.71 11.30
N ILE A 113 -12.07 -1.66 12.12
CA ILE A 113 -12.32 -0.26 11.73
C ILE A 113 -11.31 0.22 10.67
N PRO A 114 -9.99 0.23 10.92
CA PRO A 114 -9.01 0.64 9.90
C PRO A 114 -9.06 -0.25 8.65
N ARG A 115 -9.31 -1.56 8.82
CA ARG A 115 -9.45 -2.49 7.70
C ARG A 115 -10.68 -2.14 6.84
N LEU A 116 -11.79 -1.70 7.45
CA LEU A 116 -12.97 -1.22 6.73
C LEU A 116 -12.68 0.05 5.93
N CYS A 117 -11.93 1.00 6.51
CA CYS A 117 -11.47 2.20 5.78
C CYS A 117 -10.66 1.83 4.53
N SER A 118 -9.77 0.84 4.64
CA SER A 118 -8.98 0.34 3.51
C SER A 118 -9.86 -0.34 2.47
N VAL A 119 -10.79 -1.21 2.89
CA VAL A 119 -11.70 -1.93 1.98
C VAL A 119 -12.60 -0.96 1.21
N ALA A 120 -13.14 0.06 1.86
CA ALA A 120 -13.97 1.06 1.20
C ALA A 120 -13.22 1.78 0.07
N ALA A 121 -11.99 2.25 0.33
CA ALA A 121 -11.14 2.87 -0.68
C ALA A 121 -10.72 1.89 -1.78
N ASN A 122 -10.47 0.62 -1.43
CA ASN A 122 -10.11 -0.40 -2.40
C ASN A 122 -11.27 -0.76 -3.36
N LEU A 123 -12.51 -0.86 -2.87
CA LEU A 123 -13.68 -1.09 -3.72
C LEU A 123 -14.00 0.14 -4.58
N LEU A 124 -13.86 1.35 -4.02
CA LEU A 124 -14.02 2.59 -4.77
C LEU A 124 -13.00 2.68 -5.91
N SER A 125 -11.74 2.29 -5.68
CA SER A 125 -10.72 2.29 -6.73
C SER A 125 -11.03 1.29 -7.86
N VAL A 126 -11.56 0.09 -7.57
CA VAL A 126 -12.03 -0.85 -8.61
C VAL A 126 -13.11 -0.22 -9.48
N TRP A 127 -14.06 0.48 -8.88
CA TRP A 127 -15.11 1.19 -9.62
C TRP A 127 -14.55 2.32 -10.49
N ILE A 128 -13.62 3.14 -9.97
CA ILE A 128 -13.00 4.20 -10.76
C ILE A 128 -12.15 3.61 -11.90
N VAL A 129 -11.44 2.50 -11.69
CA VAL A 129 -10.73 1.77 -12.74
C VAL A 129 -11.71 1.32 -13.83
N PHE A 130 -12.87 0.76 -13.46
CA PHE A 130 -13.91 0.41 -14.42
C PHE A 130 -14.34 1.63 -15.26
N LEU A 131 -14.61 2.77 -14.63
CA LEU A 131 -14.99 4.00 -15.33
C LEU A 131 -13.88 4.53 -16.25
N LEU A 132 -12.63 4.45 -15.81
CA LEU A 132 -11.46 4.86 -16.59
C LEU A 132 -11.28 3.97 -17.81
N VAL A 133 -11.23 2.64 -17.63
CA VAL A 133 -11.04 1.68 -18.71
C VAL A 133 -12.18 1.77 -19.71
N ARG A 134 -13.43 1.86 -19.24
CA ARG A 134 -14.61 2.02 -20.09
C ARG A 134 -14.48 3.23 -21.02
N ARG A 135 -13.92 4.33 -20.50
CA ARG A 135 -13.74 5.59 -21.24
C ARG A 135 -12.59 5.54 -22.24
N ILE A 136 -11.47 4.90 -21.91
CA ILE A 136 -10.27 4.90 -22.76
C ILE A 136 -10.23 3.71 -23.74
N SER A 137 -11.06 2.71 -23.50
CA SER A 137 -11.03 1.40 -24.16
C SER A 137 -12.45 0.97 -24.60
N ASP A 138 -13.08 -0.01 -23.94
CA ASP A 138 -14.48 -0.40 -24.15
C ASP A 138 -15.10 -1.09 -22.92
N ASP A 139 -16.43 -1.27 -22.93
CA ASP A 139 -17.23 -1.86 -21.86
C ASP A 139 -16.78 -3.29 -21.46
N ALA A 140 -16.44 -4.13 -22.43
CA ALA A 140 -16.02 -5.51 -22.19
C ALA A 140 -14.66 -5.56 -21.49
N THR A 141 -13.70 -4.80 -21.99
CA THR A 141 -12.36 -4.67 -21.40
C THR A 141 -12.46 -4.09 -19.99
N ALA A 142 -13.34 -3.12 -19.76
CA ALA A 142 -13.58 -2.53 -18.44
C ALA A 142 -14.14 -3.54 -17.44
N ALA A 143 -15.16 -4.31 -17.83
CA ALA A 143 -15.76 -5.32 -16.98
C ALA A 143 -14.74 -6.41 -16.60
N TRP A 144 -13.97 -6.91 -17.58
CA TRP A 144 -12.92 -7.89 -17.32
C TRP A 144 -11.76 -7.33 -16.48
N THR A 145 -11.38 -6.07 -16.69
CA THR A 145 -10.36 -5.41 -15.85
C THR A 145 -10.81 -5.33 -14.39
N ALA A 146 -12.05 -4.93 -14.13
CA ALA A 146 -12.58 -4.87 -12.76
C ALA A 146 -12.68 -6.26 -12.11
N CYS A 147 -13.17 -7.26 -12.87
CA CYS A 147 -13.30 -8.65 -12.40
C CYS A 147 -11.95 -9.28 -12.05
N THR A 148 -10.90 -8.96 -12.81
CA THR A 148 -9.55 -9.48 -12.56
C THR A 148 -8.88 -8.71 -11.42
N LEU A 149 -8.96 -7.38 -11.42
CA LEU A 149 -8.35 -6.53 -10.39
C LEU A 149 -8.84 -6.87 -8.97
N ILE A 150 -10.14 -7.10 -8.80
CA ILE A 150 -10.70 -7.37 -7.46
C ILE A 150 -10.18 -8.68 -6.85
N VAL A 151 -9.74 -9.62 -7.69
CA VAL A 151 -9.22 -10.93 -7.26
C VAL A 151 -7.70 -11.05 -7.28
N LEU A 152 -6.93 -10.03 -7.70
CA LEU A 152 -5.47 -10.10 -7.66
C LEU A 152 -4.95 -10.09 -6.22
N PRO A 153 -3.92 -10.90 -5.88
CA PRO A 153 -3.62 -11.28 -4.50
C PRO A 153 -3.21 -10.09 -3.65
N LEU A 154 -2.14 -9.37 -4.05
CA LEU A 154 -1.69 -8.20 -3.30
C LEU A 154 -2.65 -7.01 -3.38
N TYR A 155 -3.43 -6.90 -4.45
CA TYR A 155 -4.50 -5.89 -4.53
C TYR A 155 -5.61 -6.13 -3.50
N ALA A 156 -5.92 -7.39 -3.22
CA ALA A 156 -6.86 -7.78 -2.18
C ALA A 156 -6.25 -7.66 -0.78
N PHE A 157 -5.02 -8.13 -0.59
CA PHE A 157 -4.32 -8.07 0.69
C PHE A 157 -4.10 -6.64 1.18
N PHE A 158 -3.42 -5.78 0.38
CA PHE A 158 -3.26 -4.36 0.73
C PHE A 158 -4.56 -3.56 0.58
N GLY A 159 -5.58 -4.15 -0.06
CA GLY A 159 -6.93 -3.62 -0.08
C GLY A 159 -7.64 -3.66 1.28
N ARG A 160 -7.15 -4.45 2.24
CA ARG A 160 -7.69 -4.49 3.62
C ARG A 160 -6.66 -4.16 4.71
N ALA A 161 -5.36 -4.12 4.40
CA ALA A 161 -4.32 -3.91 5.39
C ALA A 161 -4.52 -2.59 6.15
N ILE A 162 -4.10 -2.54 7.42
CA ILE A 162 -4.19 -1.35 8.28
C ILE A 162 -3.10 -0.36 7.86
N GLN A 163 -3.34 0.34 6.76
CA GLN A 163 -2.28 0.93 5.96
C GLN A 163 -2.88 1.93 4.93
N PRO A 164 -2.25 3.10 4.67
CA PRO A 164 -2.78 4.12 3.74
C PRO A 164 -2.76 3.72 2.25
N GLU A 165 -2.21 2.55 1.91
CA GLU A 165 -1.96 2.07 0.55
C GLU A 165 -3.25 1.99 -0.29
N ALA A 166 -4.36 1.53 0.28
CA ALA A 166 -5.64 1.48 -0.43
C ALA A 166 -6.18 2.88 -0.77
N TRP A 167 -6.01 3.84 0.15
CA TRP A 167 -6.41 5.24 -0.06
C TRP A 167 -5.53 5.89 -1.11
N MET A 168 -4.23 5.60 -1.08
CA MET A 168 -3.26 6.07 -2.08
C MET A 168 -3.63 5.59 -3.48
N VAL A 169 -3.90 4.29 -3.67
CA VAL A 169 -4.27 3.74 -4.98
C VAL A 169 -5.59 4.33 -5.47
N CYS A 170 -6.57 4.53 -4.58
CA CYS A 170 -7.82 5.19 -4.91
C CYS A 170 -7.61 6.63 -5.38
N ALA A 171 -6.81 7.41 -4.66
CA ALA A 171 -6.46 8.78 -5.03
C ALA A 171 -5.66 8.81 -6.35
N PHE A 172 -4.75 7.86 -6.55
CA PHE A 172 -3.96 7.72 -7.77
C PHE A 172 -4.87 7.52 -8.99
N VAL A 173 -5.76 6.53 -8.99
CA VAL A 173 -6.65 6.29 -10.13
C VAL A 173 -7.68 7.42 -10.30
N CYS A 174 -8.16 7.99 -9.20
CA CYS A 174 -9.06 9.14 -9.22
C CYS A 174 -8.40 10.34 -9.92
N SER A 175 -7.12 10.61 -9.64
CA SER A 175 -6.40 11.69 -10.30
C SER A 175 -6.33 11.51 -11.82
N VAL A 176 -5.95 10.31 -12.30
CA VAL A 176 -5.89 10.00 -13.73
C VAL A 176 -7.26 10.14 -14.38
N TYR A 177 -8.31 9.58 -13.76
CA TYR A 177 -9.67 9.66 -14.29
C TYR A 177 -10.19 11.10 -14.34
N CYS A 178 -10.11 11.84 -13.24
CA CYS A 178 -10.61 13.21 -13.16
C CYS A 178 -9.81 14.16 -14.04
N PHE A 179 -8.49 13.98 -14.15
CA PHE A 179 -7.66 14.79 -15.05
C PHE A 179 -8.01 14.53 -16.52
N LEU A 180 -8.27 13.27 -16.89
CA LEU A 180 -8.79 12.93 -18.21
C LEU A 180 -10.14 13.61 -18.47
N ARG A 181 -11.06 13.58 -17.49
CA ARG A 181 -12.37 14.25 -17.60
C ARG A 181 -12.23 15.76 -17.72
N TRP A 182 -11.33 16.38 -16.96
CA TRP A 182 -11.06 17.80 -17.05
C TRP A 182 -10.45 18.17 -18.41
N SER A 183 -9.45 17.43 -18.89
CA SER A 183 -8.82 17.71 -20.19
C SER A 183 -9.83 17.62 -21.36
N GLN A 184 -10.83 16.74 -21.24
CA GLN A 184 -11.92 16.59 -22.22
C GLN A 184 -13.00 17.66 -22.08
N THR A 185 -13.45 17.97 -20.86
CA THR A 185 -14.68 18.77 -20.62
C THR A 185 -14.42 20.19 -20.15
N GLN A 186 -13.20 20.49 -19.69
CA GLN A 186 -12.77 21.76 -19.08
C GLN A 186 -13.61 22.21 -17.87
N ARG A 187 -14.43 21.34 -17.25
CA ARG A 187 -15.19 21.68 -16.04
C ARG A 187 -14.30 21.72 -14.80
N MET A 188 -14.42 22.77 -13.99
CA MET A 188 -13.57 22.98 -12.81
C MET A 188 -13.77 21.93 -11.71
N ALA A 189 -14.95 21.32 -11.57
CA ALA A 189 -15.14 20.23 -10.61
C ALA A 189 -14.15 19.06 -10.86
N TRP A 190 -13.90 18.71 -12.13
CA TRP A 190 -12.91 17.69 -12.49
C TRP A 190 -11.47 18.16 -12.24
N PHE A 191 -11.19 19.45 -12.44
CA PHE A 191 -9.89 20.04 -12.14
C PHE A 191 -9.56 19.93 -10.65
N THR A 192 -10.46 20.44 -9.80
CA THR A 192 -10.28 20.44 -8.34
C THR A 192 -10.16 19.03 -7.80
N CYS A 193 -11.01 18.11 -8.28
CA CYS A 193 -10.93 16.70 -7.92
C CYS A 193 -9.60 16.06 -8.37
N ALA A 194 -9.14 16.33 -9.58
CA ALA A 194 -7.87 15.80 -10.08
C ALA A 194 -6.67 16.34 -9.30
N ALA A 195 -6.62 17.65 -9.02
CA ALA A 195 -5.53 18.28 -8.29
C ALA A 195 -5.47 17.79 -6.84
N GLY A 196 -6.63 17.75 -6.17
CA GLY A 196 -6.76 17.22 -4.81
C GLY A 196 -6.41 15.73 -4.72
N ALA A 197 -6.88 14.90 -5.66
CA ALA A 197 -6.55 13.48 -5.69
C ALA A 197 -5.05 13.23 -5.99
N THR A 198 -4.43 14.06 -6.84
CA THR A 198 -2.99 13.97 -7.10
C THR A 198 -2.18 14.32 -5.85
N ALA A 199 -2.50 15.46 -5.21
CA ALA A 199 -1.88 15.86 -3.96
C ALA A 199 -2.04 14.78 -2.89
N LEU A 200 -3.26 14.25 -2.73
CA LEU A 200 -3.56 13.21 -1.75
C LEU A 200 -2.77 11.92 -2.00
N ALA A 201 -2.66 11.46 -3.26
CA ALA A 201 -1.88 10.26 -3.57
C ALA A 201 -0.40 10.40 -3.15
N ILE A 202 0.20 11.57 -3.39
CA ILE A 202 1.59 11.88 -3.03
C ILE A 202 1.73 12.09 -1.51
N LEU A 203 0.78 12.77 -0.87
CA LEU A 203 0.74 12.96 0.59
C LEU A 203 0.67 11.61 1.33
N LEU A 204 -0.12 10.66 0.84
CA LEU A 204 -0.24 9.33 1.42
C LEU A 204 0.97 8.44 1.12
N LYS A 205 1.59 8.56 -0.06
CA LYS A 205 2.89 7.96 -0.36
C LYS A 205 3.65 8.80 -1.38
N LEU A 206 4.81 9.31 -0.99
CA LEU A 206 5.72 10.06 -1.87
C LEU A 206 6.01 9.35 -3.21
N PRO A 207 6.26 8.02 -3.24
CA PRO A 207 6.37 7.23 -4.48
C PRO A 207 5.27 7.45 -5.53
N SER A 208 4.05 7.83 -5.12
CA SER A 208 2.91 8.06 -6.01
C SER A 208 3.10 9.24 -6.96
N VAL A 209 4.15 10.07 -6.78
CA VAL A 209 4.53 11.13 -7.73
C VAL A 209 4.69 10.63 -9.17
N VAL A 210 4.95 9.34 -9.34
CA VAL A 210 4.97 8.63 -10.62
C VAL A 210 3.67 8.80 -11.44
N VAL A 211 2.53 9.12 -10.80
CA VAL A 211 1.28 9.48 -11.50
C VAL A 211 1.45 10.68 -12.43
N GLY A 212 2.44 11.54 -12.18
CA GLY A 212 2.75 12.68 -13.04
C GLY A 212 2.99 12.29 -14.50
N LEU A 213 3.54 11.11 -14.78
CA LEU A 213 3.80 10.65 -16.15
C LEU A 213 2.51 10.40 -16.97
N PRO A 214 1.54 9.59 -16.53
CA PRO A 214 0.27 9.48 -17.26
C PRO A 214 -0.49 10.81 -17.34
N LEU A 215 -0.44 11.67 -16.31
CA LEU A 215 -1.06 13.00 -16.35
C LEU A 215 -0.41 13.92 -17.40
N LEU A 216 0.92 13.94 -17.44
CA LEU A 216 1.70 14.68 -18.44
C LEU A 216 1.39 14.18 -19.85
N GLY A 217 1.30 12.86 -20.04
CA GLY A 217 0.88 12.28 -21.31
C GLY A 217 -0.50 12.76 -21.74
N ILE A 218 -1.47 12.82 -20.82
CA ILE A 218 -2.82 13.35 -21.09
C ILE A 218 -2.75 14.83 -21.48
N ALA A 219 -1.95 15.63 -20.77
CA ALA A 219 -1.78 17.05 -21.08
C ALA A 219 -1.13 17.27 -22.46
N MET A 220 -0.04 16.55 -22.75
CA MET A 220 0.65 16.60 -24.05
C MET A 220 -0.27 16.14 -25.19
N HIS A 221 -1.02 15.05 -25.01
CA HIS A 221 -1.97 14.59 -26.02
C HIS A 221 -3.08 15.61 -26.28
N ARG A 222 -3.57 16.29 -25.24
CA ARG A 222 -4.69 17.24 -25.38
C ARG A 222 -4.26 18.61 -25.89
N PHE A 223 -3.10 19.10 -25.45
CA PHE A 223 -2.69 20.49 -25.64
C PHE A 223 -1.40 20.64 -26.47
N GLY A 224 -0.72 19.55 -26.84
CA GLY A 224 0.62 19.59 -27.44
C GLY A 224 1.61 20.29 -26.52
N TRP A 225 2.71 20.83 -27.07
CA TRP A 225 3.69 21.62 -26.31
C TRP A 225 3.13 22.91 -25.69
N ARG A 226 1.96 23.38 -26.15
CA ARG A 226 1.25 24.54 -25.57
C ARG A 226 0.73 24.27 -24.16
N PHE A 227 0.83 23.04 -23.65
CA PHE A 227 0.55 22.75 -22.25
C PHE A 227 1.46 23.58 -21.30
N LEU A 228 2.71 23.85 -21.70
CA LEU A 228 3.67 24.66 -20.93
C LEU A 228 3.27 26.14 -20.81
N THR A 229 2.43 26.64 -21.70
CA THR A 229 1.96 28.03 -21.65
C THR A 229 0.55 28.16 -21.07
N ARG A 230 -0.04 27.06 -20.57
CA ARG A 230 -1.40 27.04 -20.00
C ARG A 230 -1.35 27.31 -18.50
N PRO A 231 -1.85 28.47 -18.01
CA PRO A 231 -1.78 28.82 -16.59
C PRO A 231 -2.43 27.77 -15.68
N MET A 232 -3.56 27.20 -16.10
CA MET A 232 -4.26 26.19 -15.32
C MET A 232 -3.43 24.92 -15.05
N LEU A 233 -2.50 24.54 -15.93
CA LEU A 233 -1.64 23.39 -15.69
C LEU A 233 -0.54 23.69 -14.66
N TRP A 234 -0.08 24.93 -14.59
CA TRP A 234 0.81 25.39 -13.53
C TRP A 234 0.08 25.49 -12.20
N VAL A 235 -1.14 26.02 -12.17
CA VAL A 235 -2.01 25.99 -10.98
C VAL A 235 -2.23 24.55 -10.51
N PHE A 236 -2.49 23.63 -11.44
CA PHE A 236 -2.60 22.20 -11.13
C PHE A 236 -1.33 21.66 -10.48
N ALA A 237 -0.16 21.95 -11.06
CA ALA A 237 1.13 21.49 -10.54
C ALA A 237 1.42 22.07 -9.15
N ILE A 238 1.15 23.36 -8.94
CA ILE A 238 1.33 24.04 -7.64
C ILE A 238 0.44 23.39 -6.58
N ILE A 239 -0.83 23.13 -6.87
CA ILE A 239 -1.73 22.48 -5.90
C ILE A 239 -1.28 21.04 -5.63
N SER A 240 -0.97 20.29 -6.71
CA SER A 240 -0.66 18.87 -6.63
C SER A 240 0.68 18.58 -5.94
N LEU A 241 1.67 19.47 -6.08
CA LEU A 241 3.03 19.29 -5.54
C LEU A 241 3.29 20.16 -4.31
N GLY A 242 2.72 21.37 -4.24
CA GLY A 242 2.97 22.31 -3.14
C GLY A 242 2.52 21.75 -1.80
N LEU A 243 1.33 21.12 -1.73
CA LEU A 243 0.84 20.50 -0.49
C LEU A 243 1.75 19.35 -0.03
N PRO A 244 2.12 18.36 -0.88
CA PRO A 244 3.14 17.37 -0.52
C PRO A 244 4.47 17.96 -0.07
N VAL A 245 5.01 18.95 -0.80
CA VAL A 245 6.30 19.57 -0.48
C VAL A 245 6.27 20.19 0.93
N VAL A 246 5.21 20.91 1.26
CA VAL A 246 5.03 21.49 2.60
C VAL A 246 5.01 20.40 3.66
N TRP A 247 4.20 19.34 3.47
CA TRP A 247 4.13 18.26 4.44
C TRP A 247 5.45 17.51 4.62
N TYR A 248 6.08 17.05 3.54
CA TYR A 248 7.29 16.26 3.66
C TYR A 248 8.48 17.08 4.19
N THR A 249 8.51 18.39 3.92
CA THR A 249 9.48 19.28 4.57
C THR A 249 9.23 19.35 6.07
N HIS A 250 7.97 19.53 6.49
CA HIS A 250 7.58 19.56 7.89
C HIS A 250 7.85 18.23 8.62
N ALA A 251 7.44 17.11 8.02
CA ALA A 251 7.69 15.78 8.55
C ALA A 251 9.19 15.50 8.70
N HIS A 252 10.02 15.95 7.77
CA HIS A 252 11.47 15.82 7.89
C HIS A 252 12.04 16.63 9.06
N GLN A 253 11.52 17.84 9.32
CA GLN A 253 11.90 18.61 10.51
C GLN A 253 11.51 17.91 11.81
N ILE A 254 10.33 17.25 11.85
CA ILE A 254 9.95 16.38 12.97
C ILE A 254 11.00 15.29 13.16
N GLY A 255 11.39 14.59 12.09
CA GLY A 255 12.39 13.51 12.17
C GLY A 255 13.76 13.98 12.64
N ILE A 256 14.22 15.16 12.23
CA ILE A 256 15.46 15.76 12.73
C ILE A 256 15.35 16.08 14.22
N ALA A 257 14.23 16.68 14.64
CA ALA A 257 14.04 17.13 16.02
C ALA A 257 13.86 15.96 17.00
N SER A 258 13.13 14.91 16.61
CA SER A 258 12.82 13.78 17.49
C SER A 258 13.78 12.60 17.36
N GLY A 259 14.54 12.52 16.26
CA GLY A 259 15.35 11.36 15.91
C GLY A 259 14.55 10.16 15.37
N ASN A 260 13.23 10.29 15.25
CA ASN A 260 12.33 9.20 14.89
C ASN A 260 11.84 9.34 13.45
N SER A 261 11.95 8.27 12.66
CA SER A 261 11.58 8.33 11.23
C SER A 261 11.16 6.98 10.66
N PHE A 262 10.10 7.00 9.84
CA PHE A 262 9.75 5.89 8.94
C PHE A 262 10.66 5.82 7.69
N GLY A 263 11.67 6.68 7.62
CA GLY A 263 12.72 6.66 6.62
C GLY A 263 12.25 7.10 5.24
N ILE A 264 11.49 8.20 5.17
CA ILE A 264 10.97 8.76 3.92
C ILE A 264 12.09 9.51 3.19
N ALA A 265 12.83 10.35 3.90
CA ALA A 265 13.94 11.13 3.35
C ALA A 265 15.27 10.36 3.22
N ARG A 266 15.33 9.06 3.55
CA ARG A 266 16.59 8.30 3.47
C ARG A 266 17.05 8.12 2.03
N SER A 267 18.27 8.60 1.73
CA SER A 267 18.86 8.64 0.39
C SER A 267 19.32 7.27 -0.14
N ASP A 268 19.60 6.31 0.75
CA ASP A 268 20.02 4.95 0.41
C ASP A 268 18.98 4.14 -0.38
N LYS A 269 17.72 4.57 -0.35
CA LYS A 269 16.61 3.98 -1.12
C LYS A 269 16.60 4.40 -2.60
N TRP A 270 17.31 5.46 -2.97
CA TRP A 270 17.21 6.12 -4.28
C TRP A 270 18.40 5.75 -5.19
N LEU A 271 18.14 5.41 -6.45
CA LEU A 271 19.15 5.16 -7.50
C LEU A 271 20.32 4.26 -7.07
N ALA A 272 20.02 3.12 -6.46
CA ALA A 272 21.04 2.14 -6.04
C ALA A 272 21.53 1.29 -7.23
N PHE A 273 22.50 1.80 -8.00
CA PHE A 273 23.08 1.09 -9.16
C PHE A 273 23.64 -0.29 -8.79
N SER A 274 24.20 -0.45 -7.60
CA SER A 274 24.70 -1.74 -7.09
C SER A 274 23.59 -2.78 -6.94
N THR A 275 22.37 -2.35 -6.59
CA THR A 275 21.19 -3.22 -6.52
C THR A 275 20.68 -3.54 -7.91
N LEU A 276 20.61 -2.56 -8.82
CA LEU A 276 20.19 -2.75 -10.21
C LEU A 276 21.11 -3.70 -10.97
N ALA A 277 22.42 -3.71 -10.68
CA ALA A 277 23.38 -4.59 -11.34
C ALA A 277 23.24 -6.07 -10.91
N ARG A 278 22.49 -6.40 -9.84
CA ARG A 278 22.38 -7.76 -9.32
C ARG A 278 21.27 -8.54 -10.05
N PRO A 279 21.56 -9.68 -10.70
CA PRO A 279 20.52 -10.51 -11.32
C PRO A 279 19.42 -10.94 -10.32
N GLY A 280 19.81 -11.22 -9.07
CA GLY A 280 18.89 -11.56 -7.99
C GLY A 280 17.85 -10.48 -7.67
N PHE A 281 18.14 -9.20 -7.96
CA PHE A 281 17.16 -8.12 -7.82
C PHE A 281 15.98 -8.32 -8.78
N TYR A 282 16.27 -8.60 -10.06
CA TYR A 282 15.23 -8.82 -11.06
C TYR A 282 14.41 -10.09 -10.78
N ALA A 283 15.06 -11.17 -10.34
CA ALA A 283 14.36 -12.37 -9.90
C ALA A 283 13.42 -12.07 -8.73
N ASN A 284 13.89 -11.36 -7.70
CA ASN A 284 13.07 -10.97 -6.55
C ASN A 284 11.87 -10.09 -6.96
N VAL A 285 12.11 -9.03 -7.74
CA VAL A 285 11.05 -8.07 -8.10
C VAL A 285 10.10 -8.62 -9.16
N PHE A 286 10.61 -9.10 -10.30
CA PHE A 286 9.76 -9.50 -11.42
C PHE A 286 9.19 -10.91 -11.27
N VAL A 287 9.95 -11.85 -10.70
CA VAL A 287 9.45 -13.21 -10.46
C VAL A 287 8.74 -13.27 -9.11
N GLY A 288 9.44 -13.06 -8.00
CA GLY A 288 8.83 -13.16 -6.67
C GLY A 288 7.63 -12.23 -6.50
N LYS A 289 7.85 -10.91 -6.59
CA LYS A 289 6.77 -9.96 -6.26
C LYS A 289 5.76 -9.78 -7.38
N ILE A 290 6.18 -9.48 -8.60
CA ILE A 290 5.23 -9.16 -9.69
C ILE A 290 4.55 -10.44 -10.20
N ALA A 291 5.31 -11.49 -10.52
CA ALA A 291 4.71 -12.72 -11.04
C ALA A 291 3.97 -13.51 -9.95
N GLU A 292 4.63 -13.87 -8.83
CA GLU A 292 4.00 -14.71 -7.82
C GLU A 292 3.00 -13.94 -6.95
N ASP A 293 3.41 -12.83 -6.33
CA ASP A 293 2.58 -12.15 -5.34
C ASP A 293 1.48 -11.27 -5.98
N HIS A 294 1.77 -10.51 -7.05
CA HIS A 294 0.78 -9.64 -7.69
C HIS A 294 -0.09 -10.36 -8.71
N LEU A 295 0.45 -11.36 -9.43
CA LEU A 295 -0.23 -12.00 -10.55
C LEU A 295 -0.55 -13.48 -10.34
N ALA A 296 -0.23 -14.05 -9.17
CA ALA A 296 -0.46 -15.46 -8.85
C ALA A 296 0.14 -16.44 -9.88
N ILE A 297 1.23 -16.03 -10.54
CA ILE A 297 1.91 -16.67 -11.69
C ILE A 297 1.04 -16.76 -12.95
N VAL A 298 -0.21 -17.22 -12.83
CA VAL A 298 -1.18 -17.40 -13.91
C VAL A 298 -1.54 -16.08 -14.60
N GLY A 299 -1.56 -14.96 -13.86
CA GLY A 299 -1.84 -13.65 -14.41
C GLY A 299 -0.75 -13.15 -15.36
N VAL A 300 0.48 -13.66 -15.27
CA VAL A 300 1.61 -13.24 -16.13
C VAL A 300 1.36 -13.54 -17.60
N PRO A 301 1.14 -14.80 -18.03
CA PRO A 301 0.88 -15.09 -19.45
C PRO A 301 -0.36 -14.35 -19.95
N LEU A 302 -1.41 -14.18 -19.12
CA LEU A 302 -2.60 -13.43 -19.52
C LEU A 302 -2.31 -11.95 -19.75
N ALA A 303 -1.54 -11.31 -18.87
CA ALA A 303 -1.13 -9.91 -19.02
C ALA A 303 -0.21 -9.73 -20.24
N LEU A 304 0.77 -10.61 -20.44
CA LEU A 304 1.69 -10.55 -21.59
C LEU A 304 0.96 -10.78 -22.92
N LEU A 305 0.09 -11.79 -23.00
CA LEU A 305 -0.74 -12.02 -24.20
C LEU A 305 -1.68 -10.85 -24.44
N GLY A 306 -2.27 -10.32 -23.38
CA GLY A 306 -3.07 -9.10 -23.43
C GLY A 306 -2.31 -7.92 -23.96
N MET A 307 -1.02 -7.78 -23.62
CA MET A 307 -0.12 -6.73 -24.09
C MET A 307 0.24 -6.87 -25.58
N VAL A 308 0.55 -8.09 -26.03
CA VAL A 308 1.14 -8.35 -27.36
C VAL A 308 0.10 -8.71 -28.43
N VAL A 309 -0.88 -9.56 -28.10
CA VAL A 309 -1.79 -10.15 -29.10
C VAL A 309 -2.93 -9.20 -29.47
N CYS A 310 -3.39 -8.38 -28.53
CA CYS A 310 -4.50 -7.47 -28.75
C CYS A 310 -4.01 -6.09 -29.19
N LYS A 311 -4.48 -5.62 -30.35
CA LYS A 311 -4.19 -4.27 -30.85
C LYS A 311 -4.68 -3.22 -29.85
N ARG A 312 -3.85 -2.20 -29.63
CA ARG A 312 -4.22 -1.03 -28.82
C ARG A 312 -5.40 -0.30 -29.49
N LYS A 313 -6.34 0.17 -28.68
CA LYS A 313 -7.47 0.99 -29.13
C LYS A 313 -7.60 2.28 -28.32
N GLY A 314 -8.19 3.31 -28.92
CA GLY A 314 -8.62 4.52 -28.21
C GLY A 314 -7.47 5.20 -27.47
N GLN A 315 -7.67 5.46 -26.18
CA GLN A 315 -6.70 6.14 -25.31
C GLN A 315 -5.98 5.17 -24.36
N GLU A 316 -5.93 3.87 -24.68
CA GLU A 316 -5.22 2.85 -23.89
C GLU A 316 -3.72 3.12 -23.73
N TRP A 317 -3.15 4.04 -24.51
CA TRP A 317 -1.78 4.51 -24.32
C TRP A 317 -1.56 5.13 -22.93
N ILE A 318 -2.62 5.64 -22.27
CA ILE A 318 -2.55 6.17 -20.90
C ILE A 318 -2.08 5.08 -19.92
N LEU A 319 -2.65 3.87 -20.01
CA LEU A 319 -2.28 2.76 -19.13
C LEU A 319 -0.92 2.16 -19.46
N ALA A 320 -0.49 2.24 -20.71
CA ALA A 320 0.86 1.84 -21.05
C ALA A 320 1.90 2.87 -20.60
N LEU A 321 1.59 4.16 -20.67
CA LEU A 321 2.46 5.19 -20.12
C LEU A 321 2.54 5.07 -18.59
N TRP A 322 1.44 4.72 -17.93
CA TRP A 322 1.44 4.35 -16.52
C TRP A 322 2.32 3.11 -16.28
N MET A 323 2.23 2.06 -17.11
CA MET A 323 3.13 0.92 -16.99
C MET A 323 4.61 1.32 -17.10
N VAL A 324 4.97 2.15 -18.08
CA VAL A 324 6.33 2.69 -18.25
C VAL A 324 6.74 3.48 -17.00
N ALA A 325 5.85 4.32 -16.48
CA ALA A 325 6.09 5.08 -15.27
C ALA A 325 6.43 4.18 -14.08
N MET A 326 5.71 3.06 -13.91
CA MET A 326 6.01 2.08 -12.86
C MET A 326 7.34 1.35 -13.06
N LEU A 327 7.72 1.04 -14.31
CA LEU A 327 9.04 0.45 -14.60
C LEU A 327 10.18 1.42 -14.28
N VAL A 328 10.02 2.70 -14.64
CA VAL A 328 10.96 3.77 -14.26
C VAL A 328 11.03 3.90 -12.74
N HIS A 329 9.90 3.84 -12.05
CA HIS A 329 9.83 3.89 -10.59
C HIS A 329 10.54 2.70 -9.92
N ILE A 330 10.40 1.49 -10.48
CA ILE A 330 11.16 0.30 -10.03
C ILE A 330 12.66 0.53 -10.15
N ALA A 331 13.11 1.10 -11.28
CA ALA A 331 14.53 1.41 -11.47
C ALA A 331 15.03 2.49 -10.48
N PHE A 332 14.21 3.52 -10.23
CA PHE A 332 14.59 4.66 -9.40
C PHE A 332 14.60 4.35 -7.90
N ILE A 333 13.69 3.50 -7.42
CA ILE A 333 13.57 3.10 -6.00
C ILE A 333 13.85 1.60 -5.84
N ALA A 334 14.93 1.11 -6.44
CA ALA A 334 15.26 -0.31 -6.52
C ALA A 334 15.29 -1.00 -5.14
N VAL A 335 15.94 -0.39 -4.14
CA VAL A 335 15.99 -0.95 -2.78
C VAL A 335 14.59 -1.06 -2.19
N GLY A 336 13.77 0.00 -2.29
CA GLY A 336 12.39 -0.01 -1.81
C GLY A 336 11.55 -1.13 -2.44
N HIS A 337 11.62 -1.31 -3.76
CA HIS A 337 10.93 -2.40 -4.47
C HIS A 337 11.49 -3.80 -4.15
N SER A 338 12.76 -3.89 -3.75
CA SER A 338 13.39 -5.14 -3.35
C SER A 338 12.96 -5.59 -1.94
N VAL A 339 12.60 -4.65 -1.07
CA VAL A 339 12.19 -4.92 0.32
C VAL A 339 10.67 -4.99 0.44
N HIS A 340 9.95 -4.02 -0.15
CA HIS A 340 8.52 -3.83 0.04
C HIS A 340 7.75 -4.07 -1.26
N ASP A 341 6.83 -5.02 -1.20
CA ASP A 341 5.89 -5.39 -2.26
C ASP A 341 4.81 -4.34 -2.53
N TYR A 342 4.37 -3.59 -1.53
CA TYR A 342 3.36 -2.53 -1.72
C TYR A 342 3.82 -1.35 -2.59
N TYR A 343 5.11 -1.20 -2.89
CA TYR A 343 5.61 -0.17 -3.83
C TYR A 343 5.17 -0.44 -5.28
N GLN A 344 4.85 -1.70 -5.61
CA GLN A 344 4.34 -2.09 -6.93
C GLN A 344 2.82 -1.96 -7.04
N LEU A 345 2.09 -1.68 -5.96
CA LEU A 345 0.62 -1.78 -5.94
C LEU A 345 -0.08 -0.98 -7.06
N PRO A 346 0.34 0.26 -7.42
CA PRO A 346 -0.24 0.99 -8.55
C PRO A 346 -0.04 0.31 -9.92
N MET A 347 1.01 -0.51 -10.09
CA MET A 347 1.28 -1.28 -11.32
C MET A 347 0.24 -2.38 -11.56
N THR A 348 -0.46 -2.82 -10.51
CA THR A 348 -1.50 -3.84 -10.60
C THR A 348 -2.65 -3.43 -11.52
N ILE A 349 -2.96 -2.13 -11.60
CA ILE A 349 -4.05 -1.60 -12.43
C ILE A 349 -3.76 -1.80 -13.94
N PRO A 350 -2.64 -1.31 -14.50
CA PRO A 350 -2.34 -1.57 -15.90
C PRO A 350 -2.11 -3.06 -16.19
N LEU A 351 -1.60 -3.86 -15.23
CA LEU A 351 -1.51 -5.31 -15.38
C LEU A 351 -2.90 -5.96 -15.51
N ALA A 352 -3.83 -5.65 -14.59
CA ALA A 352 -5.22 -6.12 -14.66
C ALA A 352 -5.91 -5.67 -15.94
N PHE A 353 -5.61 -4.46 -16.44
CA PHE A 353 -6.09 -4.01 -17.74
C PHE A 353 -5.61 -4.89 -18.89
N TYR A 354 -4.34 -5.29 -18.91
CA TYR A 354 -3.85 -6.17 -19.97
C TYR A 354 -4.51 -7.55 -19.90
N ILE A 355 -4.69 -8.11 -18.70
CA ILE A 355 -5.49 -9.35 -18.52
C ILE A 355 -6.91 -9.14 -19.05
N GLY A 356 -7.57 -8.05 -18.66
CA GLY A 356 -8.93 -7.75 -19.09
C GLY A 356 -9.05 -7.56 -20.61
N ARG A 357 -8.04 -6.95 -21.22
CA ARG A 357 -7.94 -6.77 -22.68
C ARG A 357 -7.80 -8.09 -23.41
N PHE A 358 -6.99 -9.02 -22.89
CA PHE A 358 -6.89 -10.37 -23.41
C PHE A 358 -8.24 -11.08 -23.37
N LEU A 359 -8.86 -11.13 -22.19
CA LEU A 359 -10.11 -11.85 -21.97
C LEU A 359 -11.25 -11.30 -22.86
N ALA A 360 -11.32 -9.99 -23.04
CA ALA A 360 -12.36 -9.32 -23.82
C ALA A 360 -12.21 -9.46 -25.35
N ARG A 361 -10.98 -9.57 -25.87
CA ARG A 361 -10.69 -9.31 -27.29
C ARG A 361 -9.83 -10.35 -27.99
N SER A 362 -9.22 -11.29 -27.27
CA SER A 362 -8.41 -12.31 -27.94
C SER A 362 -9.28 -13.16 -28.86
N ARG A 363 -8.75 -13.57 -30.02
CA ARG A 363 -9.48 -14.47 -30.93
C ARG A 363 -9.94 -15.74 -30.24
N TRP A 364 -9.14 -16.24 -29.28
CA TRP A 364 -9.43 -17.47 -28.53
C TRP A 364 -10.62 -17.31 -27.61
N THR A 365 -10.67 -16.22 -26.84
CA THR A 365 -11.78 -15.97 -25.90
C THR A 365 -13.03 -15.49 -26.63
N VAL A 366 -12.89 -14.81 -27.77
CA VAL A 366 -14.01 -14.45 -28.65
C VAL A 366 -14.66 -15.69 -29.26
N GLN A 367 -13.85 -16.62 -29.81
CA GLN A 367 -14.36 -17.87 -30.39
C GLN A 367 -14.89 -18.83 -29.32
N SER A 368 -14.29 -18.81 -28.11
CA SER A 368 -14.72 -19.61 -26.97
C SER A 368 -14.81 -18.76 -25.70
N PRO A 369 -15.96 -18.11 -25.44
CA PRO A 369 -16.15 -17.31 -24.23
C PRO A 369 -15.95 -18.11 -22.93
N LYS A 370 -16.25 -19.42 -22.97
CA LYS A 370 -16.00 -20.35 -21.86
C LYS A 370 -14.53 -20.40 -21.46
N LEU A 371 -13.60 -20.30 -22.42
CA LEU A 371 -12.16 -20.22 -22.12
C LEU A 371 -11.85 -19.00 -21.25
N GLY A 372 -12.43 -17.83 -21.56
CA GLY A 372 -12.25 -16.63 -20.74
C GLY A 372 -12.74 -16.82 -19.30
N HIS A 373 -13.88 -17.49 -19.12
CA HIS A 373 -14.40 -17.83 -17.79
C HIS A 373 -13.47 -18.77 -17.03
N VAL A 374 -12.99 -19.84 -17.67
CA VAL A 374 -12.05 -20.79 -17.06
C VAL A 374 -10.76 -20.08 -16.64
N LEU A 375 -10.19 -19.25 -17.51
CA LEU A 375 -8.95 -18.53 -17.22
C LEU A 375 -9.09 -17.57 -16.03
N VAL A 376 -10.20 -16.84 -15.91
CA VAL A 376 -10.42 -15.97 -14.74
C VAL A 376 -10.68 -16.77 -13.47
N ILE A 377 -11.35 -17.92 -13.56
CA ILE A 377 -11.59 -18.79 -12.40
C ILE A 377 -10.26 -19.38 -11.92
N VAL A 378 -9.41 -19.86 -12.84
CA VAL A 378 -8.07 -20.36 -12.48
C VAL A 378 -7.26 -19.24 -11.84
N LEU A 379 -7.24 -18.03 -12.42
CA LEU A 379 -6.59 -16.87 -11.82
C LEU A 379 -7.12 -16.59 -10.40
N ALA A 380 -8.43 -16.57 -10.21
CA ALA A 380 -9.05 -16.33 -8.92
C ALA A 380 -8.70 -17.41 -7.88
N CYS A 381 -8.68 -18.70 -8.28
CA CYS A 381 -8.28 -19.81 -7.43
C CYS A 381 -6.80 -19.71 -7.03
N THR A 382 -5.91 -19.43 -7.98
CA THR A 382 -4.48 -19.24 -7.67
C THR A 382 -4.25 -18.01 -6.81
N SER A 383 -4.99 -16.93 -7.04
CA SER A 383 -4.91 -15.75 -6.19
C SER A 383 -5.37 -16.04 -4.77
N MET A 384 -6.46 -16.79 -4.61
CA MET A 384 -6.95 -17.21 -3.30
C MET A 384 -5.92 -18.09 -2.58
N TYR A 385 -5.21 -18.97 -3.29
CA TYR A 385 -4.11 -19.75 -2.72
C TYR A 385 -2.95 -18.85 -2.25
N THR A 386 -2.53 -17.87 -3.06
CA THR A 386 -1.50 -16.89 -2.68
C THR A 386 -1.94 -16.07 -1.46
N ILE A 387 -3.16 -15.54 -1.44
CA ILE A 387 -3.72 -14.81 -0.29
C ILE A 387 -3.78 -15.71 0.94
N ALA A 388 -4.22 -16.96 0.82
CA ALA A 388 -4.28 -17.90 1.95
C ALA A 388 -2.89 -18.19 2.53
N LYS A 389 -1.81 -18.15 1.72
CA LYS A 389 -0.42 -18.20 2.21
C LYS A 389 -0.09 -16.97 3.07
N LEU A 390 -0.53 -15.78 2.68
CA LEU A 390 -0.35 -14.55 3.46
C LEU A 390 -1.16 -14.59 4.77
N TYR A 391 -2.45 -14.91 4.70
CA TYR A 391 -3.33 -14.96 5.88
C TYR A 391 -3.05 -16.11 6.85
N ARG A 392 -2.38 -17.18 6.41
CA ARG A 392 -1.91 -18.23 7.34
C ARG A 392 -0.99 -17.68 8.43
N LYS A 393 -0.31 -16.56 8.16
CA LYS A 393 0.54 -15.85 9.12
C LYS A 393 -0.26 -14.96 10.10
N GLU A 394 -1.53 -14.67 9.80
CA GLU A 394 -2.42 -13.84 10.64
C GLU A 394 -3.25 -14.68 11.63
N ARG A 395 -2.65 -15.67 12.29
CA ARG A 395 -3.33 -16.53 13.28
C ARG A 395 -2.87 -16.16 14.70
N PRO A 396 -3.70 -15.51 15.53
CA PRO A 396 -3.30 -15.05 16.86
C PRO A 396 -2.79 -16.19 17.76
N GLN A 397 -3.41 -17.36 17.69
CA GLN A 397 -3.03 -18.54 18.49
C GLN A 397 -1.63 -19.09 18.14
N ARG A 398 -1.02 -18.60 17.06
CA ARG A 398 0.33 -18.97 16.62
C ARG A 398 1.31 -17.80 16.71
N ALA A 399 0.84 -16.60 17.04
CA ALA A 399 1.66 -15.41 17.11
C ALA A 399 2.22 -15.25 18.51
N SER A 400 3.50 -15.59 18.68
CA SER A 400 4.26 -15.40 19.91
C SER A 400 4.30 -13.93 20.36
N SER A 401 4.18 -12.97 19.43
CA SER A 401 4.01 -11.55 19.73
C SER A 401 2.75 -11.23 20.53
N VAL A 402 1.64 -11.95 20.32
CA VAL A 402 0.41 -11.79 21.10
C VAL A 402 0.60 -12.33 22.51
N THR A 403 1.18 -13.51 22.65
CA THR A 403 1.47 -14.10 23.98
C THR A 403 2.41 -13.21 24.80
N LEU A 404 3.46 -12.68 24.16
CA LEU A 404 4.38 -11.74 24.78
C LEU A 404 3.67 -10.44 25.20
N ALA A 405 2.83 -9.88 24.32
CA ALA A 405 2.06 -8.68 24.62
C ALA A 405 1.10 -8.86 25.80
N GLU A 406 0.42 -10.01 25.88
CA GLU A 406 -0.45 -10.34 27.01
C GLU A 406 0.35 -10.50 28.32
N ALA A 407 1.53 -11.10 28.27
CA ALA A 407 2.42 -11.22 29.43
C ALA A 407 2.88 -9.84 29.94
N ILE A 408 3.27 -8.95 29.02
CA ILE A 408 3.63 -7.56 29.34
C ILE A 408 2.43 -6.83 29.95
N ALA A 409 1.25 -6.92 29.33
CA ALA A 409 0.05 -6.23 29.78
C ALA A 409 -0.40 -6.67 31.19
N ARG A 410 -0.24 -7.95 31.55
CA ARG A 410 -0.50 -8.45 32.91
C ARG A 410 0.49 -7.91 33.96
N ALA A 411 1.70 -7.60 33.53
CA ALA A 411 2.81 -7.25 34.40
C ALA A 411 3.04 -5.73 34.52
N THR A 412 2.28 -4.90 33.81
CA THR A 412 2.48 -3.45 33.73
C THR A 412 1.18 -2.67 33.80
N THR A 413 1.27 -1.39 34.15
CA THR A 413 0.21 -0.38 33.98
C THR A 413 0.36 0.37 32.65
N ALA A 414 -0.67 1.13 32.23
CA ALA A 414 -0.71 1.80 30.92
C ALA A 414 0.44 2.79 30.69
N ASP A 415 0.94 3.42 31.76
CA ASP A 415 1.99 4.44 31.69
C ASP A 415 3.41 3.85 31.82
N ASP A 416 3.53 2.55 32.11
CA ASP A 416 4.83 1.89 32.25
C ASP A 416 5.56 1.82 30.90
N LEU A 417 6.84 2.17 30.91
CA LEU A 417 7.72 1.98 29.75
C LEU A 417 8.28 0.58 29.72
N VAL A 418 8.39 0.01 28.52
CA VAL A 418 8.91 -1.34 28.32
C VAL A 418 10.01 -1.40 27.27
N VAL A 419 10.92 -2.34 27.42
CA VAL A 419 11.96 -2.65 26.44
C VAL A 419 11.64 -3.98 25.79
N ILE A 420 11.46 -3.97 24.47
CA ILE A 420 11.29 -5.19 23.67
C ILE A 420 12.63 -5.57 23.07
N VAL A 421 13.08 -6.78 23.37
CA VAL A 421 14.27 -7.39 22.77
C VAL A 421 13.82 -8.28 21.62
N ASP A 422 14.17 -7.88 20.40
CA ASP A 422 13.72 -8.55 19.19
C ASP A 422 14.88 -9.19 18.40
N GLY A 423 14.58 -10.29 17.73
CA GLY A 423 15.47 -10.96 16.78
C GLY A 423 15.59 -10.24 15.44
N TYR A 424 14.73 -9.25 15.15
CA TYR A 424 14.84 -8.42 13.96
C TYR A 424 15.82 -7.25 14.16
N PRO A 425 16.81 -7.06 13.26
CA PRO A 425 17.79 -5.97 13.38
C PRO A 425 17.19 -4.56 13.41
N SER A 426 16.00 -4.38 12.81
CA SER A 426 15.27 -3.11 12.79
C SER A 426 14.24 -2.98 13.91
N GLY A 427 14.00 -4.04 14.68
CA GLY A 427 12.89 -4.14 15.63
C GLY A 427 11.50 -4.27 14.98
N ASP A 428 10.57 -4.93 15.67
CA ASP A 428 9.15 -5.02 15.32
C ASP A 428 8.27 -4.33 16.39
N PRO A 429 7.56 -3.24 16.05
CA PRO A 429 6.71 -2.50 16.98
C PRO A 429 5.39 -3.19 17.30
N ALA A 430 5.10 -4.34 16.68
CA ALA A 430 3.86 -5.07 16.91
C ALA A 430 3.64 -5.38 18.39
N VAL A 431 4.67 -5.76 19.14
CA VAL A 431 4.52 -6.11 20.56
C VAL A 431 4.12 -4.89 21.39
N LEU A 432 4.76 -3.73 21.18
CA LEU A 432 4.40 -2.48 21.86
C LEU A 432 2.96 -2.08 21.55
N TYR A 433 2.57 -2.17 20.27
CA TYR A 433 1.20 -1.87 19.87
C TYR A 433 0.19 -2.79 20.56
N LEU A 434 0.42 -4.10 20.51
CA LEU A 434 -0.48 -5.12 21.06
C LEU A 434 -0.57 -5.08 22.58
N ALA A 435 0.52 -4.76 23.27
CA ALA A 435 0.55 -4.61 24.73
C ALA A 435 -0.07 -3.29 25.20
N ASP A 436 -0.34 -2.36 24.28
CA ASP A 436 -0.70 -0.97 24.55
C ASP A 436 0.32 -0.30 25.49
N ARG A 437 1.61 -0.41 25.13
CA ARG A 437 2.73 0.17 25.88
C ARG A 437 3.63 1.00 24.98
N LYS A 438 4.33 1.94 25.59
CA LYS A 438 5.39 2.73 24.94
C LYS A 438 6.75 2.24 25.41
N GLY A 439 7.79 2.49 24.62
CA GLY A 439 9.15 2.25 25.07
C GLY A 439 10.12 1.97 23.93
N TRP A 440 11.08 1.08 24.17
CA TRP A 440 12.19 0.83 23.25
C TRP A 440 12.05 -0.52 22.56
N ILE A 441 12.57 -0.59 21.34
CA ILE A 441 12.80 -1.85 20.64
C ILE A 441 14.29 -1.94 20.36
N LEU A 442 14.91 -3.02 20.81
CA LEU A 442 16.34 -3.25 20.69
C LEU A 442 16.58 -4.57 19.98
N PRO A 443 17.57 -4.62 19.06
CA PRO A 443 18.00 -5.89 18.53
C PRO A 443 18.74 -6.67 19.62
N PHE A 444 18.66 -8.00 19.58
CA PHE A 444 19.20 -8.87 20.64
C PHE A 444 20.71 -8.72 20.89
N ASP A 445 21.47 -8.29 19.88
CA ASP A 445 22.91 -8.05 19.97
C ASP A 445 23.26 -6.76 20.74
N ALA A 446 22.34 -5.80 20.78
CA ALA A 446 22.50 -4.53 21.49
C ALA A 446 22.28 -4.64 23.01
N ILE A 447 21.79 -5.76 23.53
CA ILE A 447 21.53 -5.90 24.95
C ILE A 447 22.67 -6.60 25.68
N ALA A 448 23.26 -5.87 26.63
CA ALA A 448 24.14 -6.38 27.67
C ALA A 448 23.46 -6.18 29.05
N PRO A 449 23.76 -7.02 30.06
CA PRO A 449 23.20 -6.85 31.41
C PRO A 449 23.37 -5.43 31.98
N GLU A 450 24.43 -4.73 31.60
CA GLU A 450 24.70 -3.35 32.01
C GLU A 450 23.71 -2.35 31.37
N ALA A 451 23.26 -2.62 30.14
CA ALA A 451 22.29 -1.79 29.44
C ALA A 451 20.90 -1.85 30.10
N VAL A 452 20.58 -2.94 30.80
CA VAL A 452 19.32 -3.10 31.54
C VAL A 452 19.13 -1.98 32.56
N ARG A 453 20.19 -1.65 33.32
CA ARG A 453 20.16 -0.56 34.31
C ARG A 453 19.91 0.78 33.65
N THR A 454 20.52 1.03 32.49
CA THR A 454 20.31 2.28 31.75
C THR A 454 18.85 2.48 31.35
N PHE A 455 18.13 1.42 30.96
CA PHE A 455 16.70 1.55 30.64
C PHE A 455 15.84 1.66 31.89
N ALA A 456 16.17 0.94 32.97
CA ALA A 456 15.48 1.09 34.25
C ALA A 456 15.61 2.52 34.80
N ASP A 457 16.79 3.13 34.71
CA ASP A 457 17.06 4.52 35.11
C ASP A 457 16.27 5.54 34.26
N ARG A 458 15.87 5.15 33.05
CA ARG A 458 15.00 5.93 32.13
C ARG A 458 13.51 5.59 32.28
N GLY A 459 13.15 4.84 33.33
CA GLY A 459 11.76 4.52 33.67
C GLY A 459 11.21 3.23 33.06
N ALA A 460 12.04 2.39 32.44
CA ALA A 460 11.58 1.07 31.98
C ALA A 460 11.26 0.16 33.18
N VAL A 461 10.05 -0.38 33.20
CA VAL A 461 9.60 -1.31 34.25
C VAL A 461 9.88 -2.76 33.86
N ILE A 462 9.76 -3.07 32.56
CA ILE A 462 9.92 -4.41 32.01
C ILE A 462 10.91 -4.44 30.85
N ILE A 463 11.68 -5.53 30.80
CA ILE A 463 12.37 -5.99 29.60
C ILE A 463 11.77 -7.33 29.19
N ALA A 464 11.38 -7.46 27.93
CA ALA A 464 10.65 -8.62 27.44
C ALA A 464 11.12 -9.05 26.04
N SER A 465 11.09 -10.34 25.76
CA SER A 465 11.55 -10.90 24.49
C SER A 465 10.71 -12.10 24.05
N ASP A 466 10.55 -12.20 22.74
CA ASP A 466 10.02 -13.38 22.06
C ASP A 466 11.18 -14.32 21.71
N LEU A 467 11.38 -15.32 22.57
CA LEU A 467 12.46 -16.30 22.42
C LEU A 467 12.33 -17.13 21.15
N SER A 468 11.13 -17.25 20.58
CA SER A 468 10.90 -18.01 19.35
C SER A 468 11.42 -17.29 18.09
N MET A 469 11.68 -15.98 18.19
CA MET A 469 12.26 -15.16 17.12
C MET A 469 13.79 -15.13 17.16
N LEU A 470 14.41 -15.62 18.23
CA LEU A 470 15.86 -15.66 18.39
C LEU A 470 16.44 -16.84 17.60
N ARG A 471 17.49 -16.57 16.80
CA ARG A 471 18.01 -17.52 15.80
C ARG A 471 19.09 -18.47 16.32
N SER A 472 19.55 -18.30 17.57
CA SER A 472 20.59 -19.14 18.17
C SER A 472 20.31 -19.41 19.65
N ALA A 473 20.79 -20.56 20.13
CA ALA A 473 20.73 -20.91 21.56
C ALA A 473 21.48 -19.88 22.42
N GLU A 474 22.60 -19.37 21.92
CA GLU A 474 23.37 -18.29 22.54
C GLU A 474 22.52 -17.01 22.75
N ALA A 475 21.71 -16.62 21.76
CA ALA A 475 20.83 -15.46 21.90
C ALA A 475 19.75 -15.69 22.97
N VAL A 476 19.20 -16.91 23.04
CA VAL A 476 18.22 -17.28 24.09
C VAL A 476 18.87 -17.24 25.47
N GLU A 477 20.06 -17.82 25.64
CA GLU A 477 20.79 -17.80 26.91
C GLU A 477 21.11 -16.37 27.35
N ARG A 478 21.54 -15.52 26.43
CA ARG A 478 21.86 -14.11 26.72
C ARG A 478 20.63 -13.32 27.15
N VAL A 479 19.48 -13.54 26.52
CA VAL A 479 18.21 -12.92 26.95
C VAL A 479 17.78 -13.45 28.33
N ARG A 480 17.92 -14.76 28.59
CA ARG A 480 17.60 -15.34 29.91
C ARG A 480 18.54 -14.83 31.00
N ALA A 481 19.80 -14.53 30.67
CA ALA A 481 20.76 -13.95 31.60
C ALA A 481 20.34 -12.56 32.14
N LEU A 482 19.43 -11.86 31.44
CA LEU A 482 18.84 -10.61 31.93
C LEU A 482 18.02 -10.82 33.20
N GLY A 483 17.59 -12.05 33.50
CA GLY A 483 16.95 -12.41 34.77
C GLY A 483 17.85 -12.16 35.99
N ALA A 484 19.18 -12.03 35.83
CA ALA A 484 20.06 -11.64 36.92
C ALA A 484 19.93 -10.15 37.30
N ALA A 485 19.36 -9.33 36.42
CA ALA A 485 19.21 -7.89 36.61
C ALA A 485 17.85 -7.49 37.24
N GLY A 486 16.94 -8.45 37.50
CA GLY A 486 15.60 -8.14 37.98
C GLY A 486 14.77 -9.37 38.38
N GLU A 487 13.48 -9.18 38.65
CA GLU A 487 12.57 -10.26 38.98
C GLU A 487 12.02 -10.91 37.70
N VAL A 488 12.21 -12.21 37.52
CA VAL A 488 11.64 -12.94 36.38
C VAL A 488 10.14 -13.11 36.59
N VAL A 489 9.35 -12.36 35.81
CA VAL A 489 7.88 -12.39 35.87
C VAL A 489 7.32 -13.57 35.09
N GLU A 490 7.88 -13.84 33.91
CA GLU A 490 7.46 -14.95 33.06
C GLU A 490 8.65 -15.51 32.29
N SER A 491 8.81 -16.84 32.31
CA SER A 491 9.86 -17.53 31.58
C SER A 491 9.33 -18.86 31.06
N THR A 492 8.94 -18.87 29.79
CA THR A 492 8.46 -20.07 29.08
C THR A 492 9.45 -20.45 27.98
N GLU A 493 9.12 -21.45 27.16
CA GLU A 493 9.91 -21.77 25.95
C GLU A 493 9.87 -20.64 24.90
N ARG A 494 8.82 -19.81 24.90
CA ARG A 494 8.59 -18.80 23.85
C ARG A 494 8.74 -17.36 24.32
N VAL A 495 8.51 -17.09 25.59
CA VAL A 495 8.43 -15.73 26.14
C VAL A 495 9.32 -15.62 27.35
N PHE A 496 10.02 -14.49 27.45
CA PHE A 496 10.79 -14.10 28.61
C PHE A 496 10.44 -12.66 29.00
N VAL A 497 10.09 -12.45 30.26
CA VAL A 497 9.71 -11.15 30.84
C VAL A 497 10.41 -11.00 32.18
N VAL A 498 11.19 -9.93 32.32
CA VAL A 498 11.88 -9.57 33.56
C VAL A 498 11.48 -8.16 33.97
N ARG A 499 11.12 -7.97 35.25
CA ARG A 499 10.87 -6.68 35.87
C ARG A 499 12.18 -6.11 36.37
N VAL A 500 12.50 -4.89 35.94
CA VAL A 500 13.79 -4.22 36.18
C VAL A 500 13.65 -2.87 36.89
N GLY A 501 12.44 -2.31 36.93
CA GLY A 501 12.07 -1.11 37.68
C GLY A 501 11.15 -1.42 38.87
N PRO A 502 10.88 -0.42 39.73
CA PRO A 502 10.01 -0.55 40.90
C PRO A 502 8.57 -0.97 40.58
#